data_AF-A0A1X7V4W1-F1
#
_entry.id   AF-A0A1X7V4W1-F1
#
_cell.length_a   1.000
_cell.length_b   1.000
_cell.length_c   1.000
_cell.angle_alpha   90.00
_cell.angle_beta   90.00
_cell.angle_gamma   90.00
#
_symmetry.space_group_name_H-M   'P 1'
#
loop_
_entity.id
_entity.type
_entity.pdbx_description
1 polymer ?
#
loop_
_entity_poly.entity_id
_entity_poly.type
_entity_poly.pdbx_seq_one_letter_code
_entity_poly.pdbx_strand_id
1 'polypeptide(L)' 'MVSSINLTYIHIKMKHELKSNGWFGDKNILFVGDILQLPPVCGEPVFEQVTAKTLI' A
#
# COMPACT_ATOMS: atom_id res chain seq x y z
N MET A 1 -9.17 4.10 -8.36
CA MET A 1 -9.07 3.93 -6.90
C MET A 1 -7.76 3.25 -6.54
N VAL A 2 -7.13 3.67 -5.45
CA VAL A 2 -5.82 3.14 -5.03
C VAL A 2 -6.04 2.15 -3.87
N SER A 3 -5.46 0.96 -3.95
CA SER A 3 -5.54 -0.05 -2.88
C SER A 3 -4.61 0.29 -1.71
N SER A 4 -4.90 -0.25 -0.53
CA SER A 4 -4.03 -0.11 0.65
C SER A 4 -2.63 -0.69 0.40
N ILE A 5 -2.52 -1.80 -0.34
CA ILE A 5 -1.24 -2.41 -0.71
C ILE A 5 -0.40 -1.44 -1.56
N ASN A 6 -1.00 -0.78 -2.55
CA ASN A 6 -0.29 0.17 -3.39
C ASN A 6 0.19 1.39 -2.59
N LEU A 7 -0.63 1.89 -1.65
CA LEU A 7 -0.21 2.97 -0.75
C LEU A 7 0.95 2.57 0.15
N THR A 8 0.91 1.35 0.70
CA THR A 8 2.00 0.81 1.52
C THR A 8 3.29 0.64 0.71
N TYR A 9 3.18 0.14 -0.53
CA TYR A 9 4.34 0.05 -1.42
C TYR A 9 4.97 1.42 -1.68
N ILE A 10 4.15 2.44 -1.98
CA ILE A 10 4.62 3.82 -2.18
C ILE A 10 5.32 4.33 -0.92
N HIS A 11 4.73 4.13 0.26
CA HIS A 11 5.32 4.49 1.54
C HIS A 11 6.71 3.87 1.72
N ILE A 12 6.83 2.54 1.57
CA ILE A 12 8.09 1.81 1.76
C ILE A 12 9.13 2.25 0.73
N LYS A 13 8.75 2.37 -0.54
CA LYS A 13 9.64 2.81 -1.61
C LYS A 13 10.18 4.21 -1.36
N MET A 14 9.31 5.16 -1.00
CA MET A 14 9.74 6.52 -0.69
C MET A 14 10.63 6.56 0.56
N LYS A 15 10.31 5.77 1.58
CA LYS A 15 11.13 5.63 2.78
C LYS A 15 12.56 5.16 2.43
N HIS A 16 12.67 4.17 1.56
CA HIS A 16 13.95 3.64 1.07
C HIS A 16 14.73 4.67 0.25
N GLU A 17 14.12 5.25 -0.78
CA GLU A 17 14.80 6.19 -1.69
C GLU A 17 15.24 7.47 -0.98
N LEU A 18 14.43 7.97 -0.05
CA LEU A 18 14.71 9.21 0.68
C LEU A 18 15.53 8.98 1.96
N LYS A 19 15.89 7.72 2.28
CA LYS A 19 16.62 7.34 3.50
C LYS A 19 16.05 7.99 4.77
N SER A 20 14.73 8.12 4.80
CA SER A 20 14.00 8.76 5.89
C SER A 20 13.25 7.69 6.67
N ASN A 21 12.93 7.97 7.93
CA ASN A 21 12.14 7.07 8.76
C ASN A 21 10.67 7.49 8.89
N GLY A 22 10.33 8.72 8.50
CA GLY A 22 8.97 9.22 8.62
C GLY A 22 8.06 8.77 7.50
N TRP A 23 6.80 9.16 7.65
CA TRP A 23 5.73 8.77 6.74
C TRP A 23 6.01 9.36 5.37
N PHE A 24 6.04 8.50 4.35
CA PHE A 24 6.30 8.91 2.97
C PHE A 24 7.60 9.72 2.86
N GLY A 25 8.66 9.28 3.55
CA GLY A 25 9.97 9.92 3.51
C GLY A 25 9.95 11.41 3.90
N ASP A 26 9.19 11.75 4.94
CA ASP A 26 9.01 13.11 5.47
C ASP A 26 8.41 14.11 4.48
N LYS A 27 7.65 13.63 3.49
CA LYS A 27 6.94 14.49 2.53
C LYS A 27 5.48 14.66 2.92
N ASN A 28 5.00 15.89 2.79
CA ASN A 28 3.57 16.19 2.88
C ASN A 28 2.87 15.58 1.66
N ILE A 29 1.85 14.76 1.88
CA ILE A 29 1.05 14.12 0.83
C ILE A 29 -0.40 14.60 0.91
N LEU A 30 -0.96 14.95 -0.24
CA LEU A 30 -2.37 15.28 -0.40
C LEU A 30 -3.09 14.14 -1.12
N PHE A 31 -4.13 13.58 -0.48
CA PHE A 31 -5.03 12.62 -1.09
C PHE A 31 -6.31 13.33 -1.54
N VAL A 32 -6.69 13.14 -2.80
CA VAL A 32 -7.92 13.69 -3.38
C VAL A 32 -8.70 12.56 -4.04
N GLY A 33 -9.97 12.44 -3.70
CA GLY A 33 -10.87 11.46 -4.27
C GLY A 33 -12.15 11.34 -3.47
N ASP A 34 -13.18 10.76 -4.10
CA ASP A 34 -14.45 10.43 -3.46
C ASP A 34 -14.50 8.92 -3.23
N ILE A 35 -14.50 8.52 -1.95
CA ILE A 35 -14.47 7.11 -1.55
C ILE A 35 -15.79 6.40 -1.90
N LEU A 36 -16.90 7.15 -2.04
CA LEU A 36 -18.22 6.58 -2.32
C LEU A 36 -18.45 6.32 -3.81
N GLN A 37 -17.63 6.89 -4.71
CA GLN A 37 -17.79 6.73 -6.15
C GLN A 37 -17.41 5.33 -6.63
N LEU A 38 -16.31 4.79 -6.14
CA LEU A 38 -15.80 3.50 -6.59
C LEU A 38 -14.89 2.90 -5.51
N PRO A 39 -14.89 1.58 -5.27
CA PRO A 39 -13.87 0.93 -4.45
C PRO A 39 -12.57 0.67 -5.25
N PRO A 40 -11.44 0.41 -4.58
CA PRO A 40 -10.26 -0.16 -5.24
C PRO A 40 -10.62 -1.43 -6.00
N VAL A 41 -10.07 -1.60 -7.21
CA VAL A 41 -10.27 -2.81 -7.99
C VAL A 41 -9.52 -3.96 -7.31
N CYS A 42 -10.24 -4.99 -6.92
CA CYS A 42 -9.67 -6.23 -6.39
C CYS A 42 -9.49 -7.20 -7.56
N GLY A 43 -8.23 -7.52 -7.89
CA GLY A 43 -7.90 -8.66 -8.75
C GLY A 43 -7.71 -9.93 -7.93
N GLU A 44 -7.28 -11.01 -8.60
CA GLU A 44 -6.81 -12.21 -7.90
C GLU A 44 -5.70 -11.86 -6.90
N PRO A 45 -5.64 -12.54 -5.74
CA PRO A 45 -4.59 -12.30 -4.76
C PRO A 45 -3.19 -12.46 -5.41
N VAL A 46 -2.36 -11.43 -5.30
CA VAL A 46 -0.97 -11.48 -5.77
C VAL A 46 -0.11 -12.40 -4.90
N PHE A 47 -0.49 -12.53 -3.62
CA PHE A 47 0.17 -13.38 -2.65
C PHE A 47 -0.72 -14.59 -2.35
N GLU A 48 -0.09 -15.76 -2.25
CA GLU A 48 -0.78 -16.95 -1.76
C GLU A 48 -1.28 -16.73 -0.33
N GLN A 49 -2.43 -17.33 -0.04
CA GLN A 49 -2.97 -17.31 1.30
C GLN A 49 -2.05 -18.14 2.22
N VAL A 50 -1.44 -17.46 3.19
CA VAL A 50 -0.65 -18.14 4.21
C VAL A 50 -1.61 -18.87 5.16
N THR A 51 -1.50 -20.18 5.21
CA THR A 51 -2.23 -21.03 6.17
C THR A 51 -1.29 -21.51 7.26
N ALA A 52 -1.84 -22.00 8.38
CA ALA A 52 -1.04 -22.63 9.43
C ALA A 52 -0.18 -23.80 8.91
N LYS A 53 -0.55 -24.43 7.79
CA LYS A 53 0.24 -25.49 7.13
C LYS A 53 1.41 -24.94 6.30
N THR A 54 1.29 -23.72 5.78
CA THR A 54 2.32 -23.06 4.96
C THR A 54 3.42 -22.42 5.82
N LEU A 55 3.21 -22.36 7.14
CA LEU A 55 4.13 -21.77 8.13
C LEU A 55 5.02 -22.81 8.84
N ILE A 56 4.90 -24.10 8.50
CA ILE A 56 5.62 -25.22 9.12
C ILE A 56 6.74 -25.69 8.20
#